data_AF-A0AAP5I2K3-F1
#
_entry.id   AF-A0AAP5I2K3-F1
#
_cell.length_a   1.000
_cell.length_b   1.000
_cell.length_c   1.000
_cell.angle_alpha   90.00
_cell.angle_beta   90.00
_cell.angle_gamma   90.00
#
_symmetry.space_group_name_H-M   'P 1'
#
loop_
_entity.id
_entity.type
_entity.pdbx_description
1 polymer ?
#
loop_
_entity_poly.entity_id
_entity_poly.type
_entity_poly.pdbx_seq_one_letter_code
_entity_poly.pdbx_strand_id
1 'polypeptide(L)' 'MKSKYLQIRISERRLNKFRLYAAQKDKTMTAIIEDFIDSLKLENGDSSSTIRPVKPAV' A
#
# COMPACT_ATOMS: atom_id res chain seq x y z
N MET A 1 -2.83 -18.36 4.15
CA MET A 1 -2.30 -17.10 4.75
C MET A 1 -3.47 -16.25 5.20
N LYS A 2 -3.35 -15.47 6.29
CA LYS A 2 -4.42 -14.53 6.68
C LYS A 2 -4.47 -13.41 5.64
N SER A 3 -5.49 -13.42 4.78
CA SER A 3 -5.69 -12.40 3.77
C SER A 3 -6.02 -11.06 4.45
N LYS A 4 -5.18 -10.05 4.23
CA LYS A 4 -5.46 -8.67 4.62
C LYS A 4 -5.88 -7.89 3.38
N TYR A 5 -6.77 -6.91 3.53
CA TYR A 5 -7.22 -6.06 2.43
C TYR A 5 -6.68 -4.64 2.61
N LEU A 6 -6.34 -4.00 1.50
CA LEU A 6 -5.95 -2.59 1.45
C LEU A 6 -7.13 -1.77 0.91
N GLN A 7 -7.72 -0.92 1.75
CA GLN A 7 -8.78 -0.01 1.33
C GLN A 7 -8.20 1.36 1.03
N ILE A 8 -8.35 1.84 -0.20
CA ILE A 8 -7.83 3.13 -0.65
C ILE A 8 -8.99 4.03 -1.06
N ARG A 9 -9.07 5.22 -0.48
CA ARG A 9 -10.00 6.26 -0.95
C ARG A 9 -9.37 6.96 -2.15
N ILE A 10 -10.05 6.90 -3.29
CA ILE A 10 -9.56 7.46 -4.55
C ILE A 10 -10.71 8.09 -5.33
N SER A 11 -10.41 9.12 -6.14
CA SER A 11 -11.41 9.70 -7.03
C SER A 11 -11.67 8.77 -8.22
N GLU A 12 -12.88 8.85 -8.77
CA GLU A 12 -13.29 8.04 -9.92
C GLU A 12 -12.35 8.22 -11.13
N ARG A 13 -11.93 9.46 -11.41
CA ARG A 13 -10.96 9.76 -12.49
C ARG A 13 -9.65 8.98 -12.32
N ARG A 14 -9.13 8.88 -11.10
CA ARG A 14 -7.89 8.14 -10.81
C ARG A 14 -8.13 6.62 -10.87
N LEU A 15 -9.28 6.14 -10.41
CA LEU A 15 -9.66 4.73 -10.52
C LEU A 15 -9.77 4.28 -11.99
N ASN A 16 -10.39 5.08 -12.85
CA ASN A 16 -10.54 4.77 -14.26
C ASN A 16 -9.19 4.76 -15.00
N LYS A 17 -8.30 5.71 -14.69
CA LYS A 17 -6.92 5.69 -15.19
C LYS A 17 -6.20 4.41 -14.76
N PHE A 18 -6.40 3.98 -13.51
CA PHE A 18 -5.75 2.80 -12.98
C PHE A 18 -6.26 1.50 -13.64
N ARG A 19 -7.57 1.39 -13.87
CA ARG A 19 -8.17 0.29 -14.66
C ARG A 19 -7.63 0.23 -16.08
N LEU A 20 -7.54 1.37 -16.76
CA LEU A 20 -7.02 1.44 -18.12
C LEU A 20 -5.55 1.03 -18.17
N TYR A 21 -4.74 1.51 -17.21
CA TYR A 21 -3.34 1.12 -17.10
C TYR A 21 -3.17 -0.40 -16.88
N ALA A 22 -4.03 -1.00 -16.05
CA ALA A 22 -4.07 -2.43 -15.81
C ALA A 22 -4.37 -3.22 -17.09
N ALA A 23 -5.38 -2.78 -17.85
CA ALA A 23 -5.72 -3.38 -19.14
C ALA A 23 -4.56 -3.29 -20.15
N GLN A 24 -3.86 -2.15 -20.22
CA GLN A 24 -2.71 -1.96 -21.12
C GLN A 24 -1.49 -2.82 -20.77
N LYS A 25 -1.40 -3.29 -19.52
CA LYS A 25 -0.29 -4.11 -19.02
C LYS A 25 -0.63 -5.59 -18.94
N ASP A 26 -1.83 -5.99 -19.37
CA ASP A 26 -2.38 -7.35 -19.20
C ASP A 26 -2.24 -7.87 -17.76
N LYS A 27 -2.43 -6.98 -16.78
CA LYS A 27 -2.29 -7.28 -15.35
C LYS A 27 -3.55 -6.90 -14.59
N THR A 28 -3.79 -7.55 -13.46
CA THR A 28 -4.83 -7.12 -12.54
C THR A 28 -4.40 -5.85 -11.80
N MET A 29 -5.36 -5.03 -11.38
CA MET A 29 -5.10 -3.87 -10.52
C MET A 29 -4.33 -4.27 -9.24
N THR A 30 -4.68 -5.42 -8.66
CA THR A 30 -3.98 -5.96 -7.49
C THR A 30 -2.52 -6.25 -7.81
N ALA A 31 -2.22 -6.95 -8.90
CA ALA A 31 -0.85 -7.29 -9.30
C ALA A 31 0.00 -6.04 -9.52
N ILE A 32 -0.57 -4.96 -10.07
CA ILE A 32 0.17 -3.69 -10.23
C ILE A 32 0.49 -3.05 -8.87
N ILE A 33 -0.43 -3.13 -7.90
CA ILE A 33 -0.18 -2.63 -6.54
C ILE A 33 0.87 -3.50 -5.84
N GLU A 34 0.81 -4.82 -6.00
CA GLU A 34 1.81 -5.76 -5.47
C GLU A 34 3.19 -5.47 -6.06
N ASP A 35 3.31 -5.40 -7.39
CA ASP A 35 4.55 -5.02 -8.08
C ASP A 35 5.09 -3.67 -7.60
N PHE A 36 4.19 -2.70 -7.38
CA PHE A 36 4.57 -1.39 -6.86
C PHE A 36 5.10 -1.48 -5.43
N ILE A 37 4.41 -2.20 -4.54
CA ILE A 37 4.83 -2.40 -3.15
C ILE A 37 6.19 -3.10 -3.10
N ASP A 38 6.38 -4.13 -3.92
CA ASP A 38 7.64 -4.89 -4.00
C ASP A 38 8.80 -4.04 -4.51
N SER A 39 8.52 -2.98 -5.29
CA SER A 39 9.52 -2.03 -5.76
C SER A 39 9.93 -0.98 -4.70
N LEU A 40 9.18 -0.84 -3.61
CA LEU A 40 9.46 0.14 -2.56
C LEU A 40 10.72 -0.28 -1.78
N LYS A 41 11.78 0.53 -1.90
CA LYS A 41 12.94 0.42 -1.01
C LYS A 41 12.58 1.06 0.32
N LEU A 42 12.45 0.24 1.37
CA LEU A 42 12.39 0.74 2.73
C LEU A 42 13.81 1.23 3.09
N GLU A 43 13.93 2.50 3.44
CA GLU A 43 15.14 2.96 4.11
C GLU A 43 15.13 2.30 5.49
N ASN A 44 16.05 1.35 5.69
CA ASN A 44 16.28 0.74 7.00
C ASN A 44 16.81 1.85 7.93
N GLY A 45 15.90 2.55 8.59
CA GLY A 45 16.25 3.26 9.80
C GLY A 45 16.50 2.23 10.87
N ASP A 46 17.76 2.05 11.27
CA ASP A 46 18.13 1.60 12.61
C ASP A 46 17.58 2.60 13.64
N SER A 47 16.26 2.61 13.80
CA SER A 47 15.53 3.47 14.72
C SER A 47 14.27 2.73 15.12
N SER A 48 14.48 1.73 15.98
CA SER A 48 13.52 1.14 16.91
C SER A 48 12.20 1.92 17.03
N SER A 49 11.22 1.65 16.17
CA SER A 49 9.82 1.99 16.41
C SER A 49 9.15 0.85 17.14
N THR A 50 9.66 0.52 18.32
CA THR A 50 8.84 -0.08 19.37
C THR A 50 7.66 0.85 19.57
N ILE A 51 6.45 0.37 19.29
CA ILE A 51 5.21 1.03 19.67
C ILE A 51 5.31 1.24 21.19
N ARG A 52 5.65 2.45 21.62
CA ARG A 52 5.74 2.76 23.05
C ARG A 52 4.31 2.85 23.57
N PRO A 53 3.94 2.11 24.64
CA PRO A 53 2.65 2.28 25.26
C PRO A 53 2.59 3.68 25.86
N VAL A 54 1.59 4.47 25.45
CA VAL A 54 1.35 5.81 25.99
C VAL A 54 0.97 5.64 27.47
N LYS A 55 1.83 6.09 28.40
CA LYS A 55 1.48 6.15 29.81
C LYS A 55 0.50 7.31 30.04
N PRO A 56 -0.57 7.11 30.83
CA PRO A 56 -1.52 8.19 31.13
C PRO A 56 -0.87 9.23 32.05
N ALA A 57 -1.09 10.51 31.74
CA ALA A 57 -0.61 11.64 32.52
C ALA A 57 -1.38 11.75 33.84
N VAL A 58 -0.63 11.95 34.94
CA VAL A 58 -1.13 12.35 36.28
C VAL A 58 -0.98 13.85 36.40
#